data_AF-H3CRL9-F1
#
_entry.id   AF-H3CRL9-F1
#
_cell.length_a   1.000
_cell.length_b   1.000
_cell.length_c   1.000
_cell.angle_alpha   90.00
_cell.angle_beta   90.00
_cell.angle_gamma   90.00
#
_symmetry.space_group_name_H-M   'P 1'
#
loop_
_entity.id
_entity.type
_entity.pdbx_description
1 polymer ?
#
loop_
_entity_poly.entity_id
_entity_poly.type
_entity_poly.pdbx_seq_one_letter_code
_entity_poly.pdbx_strand_id
1 'polypeptide(L)'
;MDDLDYIPVDLSPEERSELEDIRRRKGVLLQEIQRLREELREAILEVEGLEASTEGSKTLQKSRHVAMGRKKFNMDPKKGIVFLVENELLRHTPEDIAQFLYKGEGLNKTAIGDYLGERDDFNIKVLQAFVDLHEFTDLNLVQALRQFLWSFRLPGEAQKIDRMMEAFAQRYCHCNPGVFQSTDTCYVLSFAIIMLNTSLHNPNVRDKPGVDRFISMNRGINEGGDLPEELLRNLYESIKNEPFKIPEDDGNDLTHTFFNPDREGWLLKLGSGGRVKTWKRRWFILTDNCLYYFEYTTDKEPRGIIPLENLSIREVEDPRKPNCFELYIPNNRGQLIKACKTEADGRVVEGNHMVYRISAPTPEEKDEWIHSIKSAVSVDPFYEMLAARKKRISLKKKEEQP
;
A
#
# COMPACT_ATOMS: atom_id res chain seq x y z
N MET A 1 -25.48 57.03 46.06
CA MET A 1 -26.19 58.11 46.78
C MET A 1 -27.49 57.47 47.20
N ASP A 2 -27.53 56.94 48.41
CA ASP A 2 -28.63 56.11 48.91
C ASP A 2 -29.84 56.98 49.26
N ASP A 3 -30.99 56.73 48.63
CA ASP A 3 -32.30 57.31 48.99
C ASP A 3 -32.84 56.80 50.36
N LEU A 4 -32.01 56.14 51.16
CA LEU A 4 -32.41 55.50 52.42
C LEU A 4 -32.47 56.46 53.60
N ASP A 5 -31.83 57.63 53.52
CA ASP A 5 -31.75 58.61 54.62
C ASP A 5 -32.71 59.79 54.48
N TYR A 6 -33.44 59.91 53.36
CA TYR A 6 -34.40 61.00 53.16
C TYR A 6 -35.67 60.76 53.98
N ILE A 7 -35.93 61.56 55.01
CA ILE A 7 -37.18 61.55 55.76
C ILE A 7 -37.98 62.80 55.34
N PRO A 8 -39.12 62.65 54.64
CA PRO A 8 -40.00 63.77 54.31
C PRO A 8 -40.46 64.48 55.59
N VAL A 9 -40.44 65.82 55.59
CA VAL A 9 -40.64 66.65 56.80
C VAL A 9 -42.10 66.61 57.30
N ASP A 10 -43.00 66.07 56.49
CA ASP A 10 -44.45 66.26 56.52
C ASP A 10 -45.22 65.04 57.06
N LEU A 11 -44.53 63.96 57.45
CA LEU A 11 -45.15 62.68 57.84
C LEU A 11 -45.69 62.67 59.28
N SER A 12 -46.87 62.07 59.45
CA SER A 12 -47.46 61.80 60.77
C SER A 12 -46.63 60.78 61.58
N PRO A 13 -46.80 60.70 62.91
CA PRO A 13 -46.11 59.70 63.74
C PRO A 13 -46.38 58.26 63.30
N GLU A 14 -47.61 57.93 62.88
CA GLU A 14 -47.95 56.60 62.36
C GLU A 14 -47.25 56.32 61.02
N GLU A 15 -47.26 57.28 60.09
CA GLU A 15 -46.63 57.14 58.77
C GLU A 15 -45.10 56.99 58.85
N ARG A 16 -44.46 57.63 59.84
CA ARG A 16 -43.02 57.44 60.12
C ARG A 16 -42.72 56.02 60.61
N SER A 17 -43.56 55.48 61.48
CA SER A 17 -43.42 54.10 61.97
C SER A 17 -43.59 53.08 60.84
N GLU A 18 -44.56 53.28 59.95
CA GLU A 18 -44.75 52.41 58.77
C GLU A 18 -43.58 52.50 57.80
N LEU A 19 -43.03 53.71 57.57
CA LEU A 19 -41.87 53.89 56.71
C LEU A 19 -40.63 53.18 57.28
N GLU A 20 -40.42 53.21 58.59
CA GLU A 20 -39.33 52.47 59.26
C GLU A 20 -39.50 50.96 59.12
N ASP A 21 -40.72 50.44 59.26
CA ASP A 21 -41.01 49.01 59.06
C ASP A 21 -40.82 48.57 57.60
N ILE A 22 -41.22 49.41 56.64
CA ILE A 22 -40.98 49.17 55.20
C ILE A 22 -39.48 49.16 54.91
N ARG A 23 -38.71 50.10 55.47
CA ARG A 23 -37.24 50.14 55.34
C ARG A 23 -36.59 48.91 55.95
N ARG A 24 -37.05 48.46 57.12
CA ARG A 24 -36.57 47.24 57.78
C ARG A 24 -36.84 46.00 56.91
N ARG A 25 -38.07 45.86 56.39
CA ARG A 25 -38.43 44.75 55.48
C ARG A 25 -37.63 44.78 54.17
N LYS A 26 -37.42 45.96 53.59
CA LYS A 26 -36.57 46.15 52.41
C LYS A 26 -35.12 45.74 52.69
N GLY A 27 -34.58 46.08 53.86
CA GLY A 27 -33.25 45.66 54.29
C GLY A 27 -33.11 44.14 54.40
N VAL A 28 -34.09 43.46 55.00
CA VAL A 28 -34.12 42.00 55.09
C VAL A 28 -34.20 41.36 53.70
N LEU A 29 -35.07 41.86 52.82
CA LEU A 29 -35.20 41.35 51.44
C LEU A 29 -33.92 41.55 50.63
N LEU A 30 -33.22 42.67 50.79
CA LEU A 30 -31.95 42.91 50.12
C LEU A 30 -30.86 41.93 50.57
N GLN A 31 -30.80 41.63 51.87
CA GLN A 31 -29.89 40.62 52.41
C GLN A 31 -30.23 39.23 51.86
N GLU A 32 -31.51 38.89 51.74
CA GLU A 32 -31.94 37.61 51.20
C GLU A 32 -31.67 37.47 49.70
N ILE A 33 -31.89 38.54 48.91
CA ILE A 33 -31.49 38.60 47.49
C ILE A 33 -29.97 38.43 47.35
N GLN A 34 -29.19 39.04 48.24
CA GLN A 34 -27.74 38.92 48.21
C GLN A 34 -27.28 37.50 48.55
N ARG A 35 -27.93 36.84 49.52
CA ARG A 35 -27.68 35.44 49.87
C ARG A 35 -28.00 34.51 48.69
N LEU A 36 -29.18 34.65 48.10
CA LEU A 36 -29.62 33.85 46.95
C LEU A 36 -28.70 34.04 45.73
N ARG A 37 -28.15 35.24 45.53
CA ARG A 37 -27.17 35.50 44.46
C ARG A 37 -25.85 34.77 44.68
N GLU A 38 -25.40 34.65 45.93
CA GLU A 38 -24.17 33.92 46.24
C GLU A 38 -24.38 32.41 46.13
N GLU A 39 -25.50 31.90 46.65
CA GLU A 39 -25.89 30.48 46.50
C GLU A 39 -26.01 30.10 45.00
N LEU A 40 -26.60 30.95 44.17
CA LEU A 40 -26.68 30.73 42.73
C LEU A 40 -25.30 30.73 42.07
N ARG A 41 -24.38 31.61 42.51
CA ARG A 41 -23.02 31.68 41.97
C ARG A 41 -22.22 30.42 42.32
N GLU A 42 -22.33 29.94 43.55
CA GLU A 42 -21.69 28.70 43.99
C GLU A 42 -22.23 27.50 43.21
N ALA A 43 -23.55 27.41 43.03
CA ALA A 43 -24.17 26.35 42.24
C ALA A 43 -23.71 26.35 40.78
N ILE A 44 -23.54 27.53 40.15
CA ILE A 44 -23.00 27.65 38.79
C ILE A 44 -21.56 27.11 38.73
N LEU A 45 -20.70 27.51 39.68
CA LEU A 45 -19.31 27.05 39.72
C LEU A 45 -19.20 25.53 39.95
N GLU A 46 -20.09 24.95 40.75
CA GLU A 46 -20.11 23.51 41.01
C GLU A 46 -20.56 22.72 39.77
N VAL A 47 -21.58 23.22 39.05
CA VAL A 47 -22.03 22.62 37.77
C VAL A 47 -20.92 22.70 36.72
N GLU A 48 -20.28 23.85 36.54
CA GLU A 48 -19.17 24.03 35.60
C GLU A 48 -17.97 23.10 35.93
N GLY A 49 -17.65 22.92 37.21
CA GLY A 49 -16.58 22.01 37.65
C GLY A 49 -16.89 20.53 37.41
N LEU A 50 -18.15 20.11 37.59
CA LEU A 50 -18.62 18.75 37.30
C LEU A 50 -18.63 18.46 35.79
N GLU A 51 -19.00 19.43 34.96
CA GLU A 51 -18.96 19.31 33.50
C GLU A 51 -17.53 19.18 32.98
N ALA A 52 -16.60 20.04 33.42
CA ALA A 52 -15.20 20.00 32.99
C ALA A 52 -14.47 18.70 33.36
N SER A 53 -14.74 18.16 34.56
CA SER A 53 -14.15 16.89 35.02
C SER A 53 -14.74 15.68 34.28
N THR A 54 -16.02 15.72 33.95
CA THR A 54 -16.71 14.67 33.18
C THR A 54 -16.29 14.68 31.70
N GLU A 55 -16.15 15.86 31.09
CA GLU A 55 -15.65 16.01 29.72
C GLU A 55 -14.18 15.58 29.57
N GLY A 56 -13.32 15.94 30.53
CA GLY A 56 -11.93 15.49 30.55
C GLY A 56 -11.80 13.96 30.62
N SER A 57 -12.61 13.31 31.47
CA SER A 57 -12.64 11.84 31.61
C SER A 57 -13.18 11.15 30.36
N LYS A 58 -14.26 11.67 29.76
CA LYS A 58 -14.82 11.17 28.49
C LYS A 58 -13.85 11.32 27.32
N THR A 59 -13.11 12.43 27.27
CA THR A 59 -12.11 12.69 26.23
C THR A 59 -10.93 11.73 26.31
N LEU A 60 -10.44 11.44 27.53
CA LEU A 60 -9.38 10.45 27.77
C LEU A 60 -9.84 9.02 27.47
N GLN A 61 -11.09 8.68 27.77
CA GLN A 61 -11.65 7.38 27.37
C GLN A 61 -11.76 7.28 25.85
N LYS A 62 -12.29 8.31 25.18
CA LYS A 62 -12.44 8.33 23.72
C LYS A 62 -11.10 8.17 23.00
N SER A 63 -10.05 8.88 23.44
CA SER A 63 -8.70 8.76 22.86
C SER A 63 -8.11 7.35 23.04
N ARG A 64 -8.32 6.72 24.20
CA ARG A 64 -7.90 5.33 24.45
C ARG A 64 -8.64 4.33 23.57
N HIS A 65 -9.95 4.48 23.38
CA HIS A 65 -10.71 3.60 22.48
C HIS A 65 -10.29 3.80 21.01
N VAL A 66 -10.00 5.03 20.57
CA VAL A 66 -9.45 5.29 19.23
C VAL A 66 -8.10 4.59 19.04
N ALA A 67 -7.19 4.71 20.00
CA ALA A 67 -5.89 4.03 19.94
C ALA A 67 -6.04 2.50 19.90
N MET A 68 -6.97 1.94 20.67
CA MET A 68 -7.28 0.51 20.63
C MET A 68 -7.87 0.08 19.28
N GLY A 69 -8.74 0.89 18.68
CA GLY A 69 -9.31 0.64 17.36
C GLY A 69 -8.27 0.64 16.25
N ARG A 70 -7.33 1.59 16.28
CA ARG A 70 -6.15 1.63 15.37
C ARG A 70 -5.30 0.38 15.52
N LYS A 71 -4.99 -0.04 16.75
CA LYS A 71 -4.23 -1.28 17.01
C LYS A 71 -4.96 -2.52 16.48
N LYS A 72 -6.28 -2.60 16.66
CA LYS A 72 -7.11 -3.67 16.09
C LYS A 72 -7.08 -3.66 14.57
N PHE A 73 -7.20 -2.49 13.95
CA PHE A 73 -7.11 -2.33 12.49
C PHE A 73 -5.78 -2.86 11.95
N ASN A 74 -4.67 -2.52 12.59
CA ASN A 74 -3.34 -2.96 12.14
C ASN A 74 -3.14 -4.49 12.24
N MET A 75 -3.93 -5.19 13.07
CA MET A 75 -3.91 -6.65 13.16
C MET A 75 -4.94 -7.32 12.25
N ASP A 76 -6.12 -6.72 12.11
CA ASP A 76 -7.23 -7.19 11.30
C ASP A 76 -8.07 -5.96 10.89
N PRO A 77 -7.91 -5.47 9.65
CA PRO A 77 -8.56 -4.23 9.21
C PRO A 77 -10.08 -4.25 9.37
N LYS A 78 -10.71 -5.39 9.05
CA LYS A 78 -12.16 -5.55 9.12
C LYS A 78 -12.65 -5.46 10.56
N LYS A 79 -12.01 -6.18 11.50
CA LYS A 79 -12.35 -6.10 12.93
C LYS A 79 -12.05 -4.72 13.53
N GLY A 80 -10.99 -4.05 13.07
CA GLY A 80 -10.66 -2.70 13.50
C GLY A 80 -11.74 -1.69 13.14
N ILE A 81 -12.20 -1.70 11.88
CA ILE A 81 -13.32 -0.85 11.44
C ILE A 81 -14.59 -1.16 12.22
N VAL A 82 -14.96 -2.44 12.36
CA VAL A 82 -16.16 -2.84 13.14
C VAL A 82 -16.08 -2.30 14.57
N PHE A 83 -14.94 -2.46 15.25
CA PHE A 83 -14.77 -1.94 16.60
C PHE A 83 -14.94 -0.41 16.67
N LEU A 84 -14.35 0.33 15.74
CA LEU A 84 -14.47 1.80 15.70
C LEU A 84 -15.92 2.23 15.46
N VAL A 85 -16.67 1.50 14.63
CA VAL A 85 -18.10 1.75 14.38
C VAL A 85 -18.96 1.44 15.59
N GLU A 86 -18.78 0.27 16.21
CA GLU A 86 -19.56 -0.15 17.39
C GLU A 86 -19.35 0.76 18.61
N ASN A 87 -18.18 1.41 18.71
CA ASN A 87 -17.86 2.36 19.77
C ASN A 87 -18.20 3.82 19.39
N GLU A 88 -18.94 4.04 18.30
CA GLU A 88 -19.35 5.38 17.80
C GLU A 88 -18.16 6.33 17.55
N LEU A 89 -16.99 5.77 17.25
CA LEU A 89 -15.76 6.51 16.93
C LEU A 89 -15.61 6.77 15.43
N LEU A 90 -16.29 5.97 14.61
CA LEU A 90 -16.29 6.07 13.16
C LEU A 90 -17.70 5.77 12.65
N ARG A 91 -18.19 6.53 11.68
CA ARG A 91 -19.48 6.25 11.05
C ARG A 91 -19.30 5.13 10.02
N HIS A 92 -20.31 4.27 9.89
CA HIS A 92 -20.31 3.17 8.93
C HIS A 92 -20.76 3.64 7.53
N THR A 93 -20.03 4.61 6.97
CA THR A 93 -20.21 5.08 5.58
C THR A 93 -18.89 4.89 4.82
N PRO A 94 -18.94 4.63 3.50
CA PRO A 94 -17.73 4.52 2.70
C PRO A 94 -16.83 5.77 2.79
N GLU A 95 -17.44 6.96 2.82
CA GLU A 95 -16.75 8.24 2.83
C GLU A 95 -16.04 8.50 4.17
N ASP A 96 -16.70 8.24 5.30
CA ASP A 96 -16.09 8.42 6.62
C ASP A 96 -14.93 7.44 6.84
N ILE A 97 -15.08 6.19 6.38
CA ILE A 97 -14.01 5.17 6.46
C ILE A 97 -12.86 5.54 5.52
N ALA A 98 -13.14 5.95 4.28
CA ALA A 98 -12.11 6.42 3.36
C ALA A 98 -11.32 7.60 3.94
N GLN A 99 -12.00 8.57 4.56
CA GLN A 99 -11.38 9.71 5.22
C GLN A 99 -10.49 9.30 6.41
N PHE A 100 -10.93 8.30 7.18
CA PHE A 100 -10.14 7.71 8.27
C PHE A 100 -8.87 7.03 7.74
N LEU A 101 -8.98 6.22 6.69
CA LEU A 101 -7.85 5.54 6.04
C LEU A 101 -6.89 6.56 5.41
N TYR A 102 -7.41 7.59 4.76
CA TYR A 102 -6.62 8.63 4.10
C TYR A 102 -5.79 9.44 5.11
N LYS A 103 -6.39 9.83 6.25
CA LYS A 103 -5.64 10.45 7.35
C LYS A 103 -4.53 9.54 7.88
N GLY A 104 -4.79 8.23 7.96
CA GLY A 104 -3.77 7.22 8.21
C GLY A 104 -3.03 7.32 9.54
N GLU A 105 -3.53 8.11 10.50
CA GLU A 105 -2.82 8.42 11.73
C GLU A 105 -2.72 7.17 12.63
N GLY A 106 -1.51 6.63 12.79
CA GLY A 106 -1.25 5.41 13.57
C GLY A 106 -1.75 4.11 12.91
N LEU A 107 -2.05 4.15 11.61
CA LEU A 107 -2.45 2.99 10.82
C LEU A 107 -1.28 2.43 10.03
N ASN A 108 -1.16 1.11 10.01
CA ASN A 108 -0.20 0.40 9.17
C ASN A 108 -0.62 0.53 7.70
N LYS A 109 0.32 0.94 6.83
CA LYS A 109 -0.01 1.25 5.43
C LYS A 109 -0.27 0.00 4.58
N THR A 110 0.28 -1.15 4.96
CA THR A 110 -0.02 -2.46 4.35
C THR A 110 -1.45 -2.88 4.69
N ALA A 111 -1.86 -2.75 5.95
CA ALA A 111 -3.22 -3.03 6.39
C ALA A 111 -4.29 -2.17 5.67
N ILE A 112 -3.95 -0.91 5.34
CA ILE A 112 -4.80 -0.05 4.49
C ILE A 112 -4.92 -0.63 3.08
N GLY A 113 -3.79 -0.99 2.46
CA GLY A 113 -3.76 -1.58 1.12
C GLY A 113 -4.57 -2.88 1.02
N ASP A 114 -4.42 -3.76 2.01
CA ASP A 114 -5.16 -5.01 2.10
C ASP A 114 -6.67 -4.77 2.14
N TYR A 115 -7.12 -3.85 3.00
CA TYR A 115 -8.54 -3.53 3.16
C TYR A 115 -9.13 -2.87 1.91
N LEU A 116 -8.43 -1.90 1.32
CA LEU A 116 -8.89 -1.22 0.10
C LEU A 116 -8.88 -2.16 -1.12
N GLY A 117 -7.97 -3.13 -1.12
CA GLY A 117 -7.83 -4.11 -2.17
C GLY A 117 -8.89 -5.20 -2.14
N GLU A 118 -9.71 -5.35 -1.10
CA GLU A 118 -10.72 -6.42 -1.01
C GLU A 118 -11.80 -6.32 -2.11
N ARG A 119 -12.45 -7.46 -2.40
CA ARG A 119 -13.48 -7.56 -3.45
C ARG A 119 -14.90 -7.30 -2.98
N ASP A 120 -15.11 -7.14 -1.67
CA ASP A 120 -16.43 -6.88 -1.10
C ASP A 120 -16.98 -5.54 -1.63
N ASP A 121 -18.28 -5.48 -1.96
CA ASP A 121 -18.93 -4.28 -2.52
C ASP A 121 -18.73 -3.03 -1.66
N PHE A 122 -18.66 -3.20 -0.34
CA PHE A 122 -18.41 -2.10 0.58
C PHE A 122 -16.98 -1.57 0.47
N ASN A 123 -15.99 -2.47 0.39
CA ASN A 123 -14.58 -2.12 0.22
C ASN A 123 -14.33 -1.44 -1.12
N ILE A 124 -15.00 -1.87 -2.19
CA ILE A 124 -14.95 -1.21 -3.51
C ILE A 124 -15.45 0.24 -3.41
N LYS A 125 -16.56 0.49 -2.70
CA LYS A 125 -17.06 1.86 -2.47
C LYS A 125 -16.09 2.70 -1.63
N VAL A 126 -15.49 2.10 -0.60
CA VAL A 126 -14.46 2.77 0.23
C VAL A 126 -13.24 3.12 -0.62
N LEU A 127 -12.78 2.22 -1.51
CA LEU A 127 -11.69 2.48 -2.44
C LEU A 127 -12.01 3.64 -3.37
N GLN A 128 -13.23 3.69 -3.92
CA GLN A 128 -13.67 4.81 -4.76
C GLN A 128 -13.63 6.14 -3.99
N ALA A 129 -14.24 6.19 -2.80
CA ALA A 129 -14.20 7.39 -1.96
C ALA A 129 -12.76 7.76 -1.56
N PHE A 130 -11.88 6.78 -1.36
CA PHE A 130 -10.47 7.00 -1.01
C PHE A 130 -9.66 7.60 -2.16
N VAL A 131 -9.85 7.13 -3.41
CA VAL A 131 -9.21 7.76 -4.57
C VAL A 131 -9.78 9.15 -4.82
N ASP A 132 -11.06 9.40 -4.52
CA ASP A 132 -11.69 10.71 -4.68
C ASP A 132 -11.15 11.77 -3.71
N LEU A 133 -10.57 11.35 -2.58
CA LEU A 133 -9.83 12.24 -1.67
C LEU A 133 -8.46 12.69 -2.21
N HIS A 134 -7.98 12.08 -3.30
CA HIS A 134 -6.75 12.52 -3.95
C HIS A 134 -7.04 13.58 -5.03
N GLU A 135 -6.33 14.70 -4.94
CA GLU A 135 -6.40 15.81 -5.90
C GLU A 135 -5.30 15.65 -6.96
N PHE A 136 -5.67 15.08 -8.12
CA PHE A 136 -4.73 14.85 -9.22
C PHE A 136 -4.76 15.92 -10.32
N THR A 137 -5.60 16.94 -10.18
CA THR A 137 -5.70 18.04 -11.16
C THR A 137 -4.35 18.72 -11.33
N ASP A 138 -3.96 18.98 -12.58
CA ASP A 138 -2.70 19.62 -12.97
C ASP A 138 -1.41 18.88 -12.54
N LEU A 139 -1.53 17.66 -12.03
CA LEU A 139 -0.40 16.80 -11.74
C LEU A 139 -0.10 15.89 -12.93
N ASN A 140 1.18 15.72 -13.26
CA ASN A 140 1.58 14.66 -14.18
C ASN A 140 1.44 13.27 -13.52
N LEU A 141 1.46 12.23 -14.34
CA LEU A 141 1.18 10.86 -13.88
C LEU A 141 2.15 10.39 -12.79
N VAL A 142 3.44 10.76 -12.84
CA VAL A 142 4.41 10.42 -11.79
C VAL A 142 4.08 11.14 -10.48
N GLN A 143 3.72 12.42 -10.51
CA GLN A 143 3.34 13.18 -9.32
C GLN A 143 2.09 12.60 -8.66
N ALA A 144 1.07 12.28 -9.46
CA ALA A 144 -0.14 11.62 -8.97
C ALA A 144 0.17 10.24 -8.35
N LEU A 145 1.01 9.42 -9.01
CA LEU A 145 1.45 8.13 -8.48
C LEU A 145 2.21 8.28 -7.16
N ARG A 146 3.08 9.29 -7.02
CA ARG A 146 3.79 9.55 -5.75
C ARG A 146 2.82 9.83 -4.60
N GLN A 147 1.81 10.67 -4.83
CA GLN A 147 0.80 10.96 -3.81
C GLN A 147 -0.02 9.71 -3.47
N PHE A 148 -0.44 8.96 -4.49
CA PHE A 148 -1.26 7.77 -4.31
C PHE A 148 -0.53 6.66 -3.54
N LEU A 149 0.70 6.34 -3.96
CA LEU A 149 1.53 5.29 -3.36
C LEU A 149 2.12 5.69 -1.99
N TRP A 150 2.01 6.96 -1.59
CA TRP A 150 2.33 7.39 -0.23
C TRP A 150 1.21 7.07 0.76
N SER A 151 -0.03 6.97 0.28
CA SER A 151 -1.20 6.82 1.14
C SER A 151 -1.39 5.40 1.68
N PHE A 152 -0.83 4.38 1.04
CA PHE A 152 -0.94 2.96 1.39
C PHE A 152 0.20 2.16 0.73
N ARG A 153 0.37 0.88 1.09
CA ARG A 153 1.23 -0.05 0.34
C ARG A 153 0.42 -0.94 -0.58
N LEU A 154 0.88 -1.13 -1.82
CA LEU A 154 0.25 -2.06 -2.73
C LEU A 154 0.23 -3.48 -2.11
N PRO A 155 -0.90 -4.20 -2.21
CA PRO A 155 -0.99 -5.59 -1.77
C PRO A 155 -0.20 -6.51 -2.72
N GLY A 156 0.13 -7.73 -2.27
CA GLY A 156 0.89 -8.70 -3.07
C GLY A 156 0.06 -9.42 -4.13
N GLU A 157 -1.26 -9.51 -3.94
CA GLU A 157 -2.15 -10.25 -4.83
C GLU A 157 -2.52 -9.44 -6.08
N ALA A 158 -2.24 -10.00 -7.27
CA ALA A 158 -2.47 -9.34 -8.56
C ALA A 158 -3.88 -8.74 -8.74
N GLN A 159 -4.92 -9.45 -8.26
CA GLN A 159 -6.31 -9.00 -8.35
C GLN A 159 -6.59 -7.77 -7.49
N LYS A 160 -5.91 -7.63 -6.34
CA LYS A 160 -6.05 -6.47 -5.47
C LYS A 160 -5.32 -5.27 -6.09
N ILE A 161 -4.10 -5.49 -6.59
CA ILE A 161 -3.33 -4.47 -7.32
C ILE A 161 -4.14 -3.92 -8.50
N ASP A 162 -4.76 -4.80 -9.30
CA ASP A 162 -5.58 -4.41 -10.45
C ASP A 162 -6.70 -3.44 -10.05
N ARG A 163 -7.49 -3.78 -9.01
CA ARG A 163 -8.58 -2.92 -8.51
C ARG A 163 -8.08 -1.53 -8.12
N MET A 164 -6.98 -1.48 -7.37
CA MET A 164 -6.43 -0.21 -6.88
C MET A 164 -5.89 0.67 -8.03
N MET A 165 -5.17 0.07 -8.97
CA MET A 165 -4.60 0.78 -10.11
C MET A 165 -5.64 1.17 -11.15
N GLU A 166 -6.71 0.39 -11.30
CA GLU A 166 -7.88 0.76 -12.11
C GLU A 166 -8.57 1.99 -11.53
N ALA A 167 -8.88 1.99 -10.23
CA ALA A 167 -9.51 3.13 -9.56
C ALA A 167 -8.63 4.40 -9.65
N PHE A 168 -7.31 4.25 -9.48
CA PHE A 168 -6.36 5.34 -9.70
C PHE A 168 -6.39 5.88 -11.13
N ALA A 169 -6.33 5.00 -12.14
CA ALA A 169 -6.31 5.41 -13.54
C ALA A 169 -7.60 6.14 -13.94
N GLN A 170 -8.75 5.66 -13.45
CA GLN A 170 -10.05 6.31 -13.66
C GLN A 170 -10.07 7.72 -13.05
N ARG A 171 -9.62 7.82 -11.79
CA ARG A 171 -9.55 9.12 -11.09
C ARG A 171 -8.59 10.09 -11.78
N TYR A 172 -7.41 9.64 -12.19
CA TYR A 172 -6.44 10.50 -12.88
C TYR A 172 -7.00 11.04 -14.20
N CYS A 173 -7.63 10.19 -15.02
CA CYS A 173 -8.23 10.60 -16.28
C CYS A 173 -9.41 11.56 -16.08
N HIS A 174 -10.18 11.39 -15.01
CA HIS A 174 -11.25 12.31 -14.64
C HIS A 174 -10.71 13.69 -14.25
N CYS A 175 -9.63 13.77 -13.47
CA CYS A 175 -8.98 15.02 -13.09
C CYS A 175 -8.22 15.70 -14.24
N ASN A 176 -7.73 14.92 -15.22
CA ASN A 176 -6.88 15.42 -16.30
C ASN A 176 -7.45 14.99 -17.67
N PRO A 177 -8.61 15.54 -18.08
CA PRO A 177 -9.26 15.15 -19.33
C PRO A 177 -8.38 15.49 -20.54
N GLY A 178 -8.30 14.57 -21.51
CA GLY A 178 -7.58 14.76 -22.76
C GLY A 178 -6.08 14.43 -22.72
N VAL A 179 -5.50 14.11 -21.55
CA VAL A 179 -4.10 13.65 -21.45
C VAL A 179 -3.92 12.25 -22.03
N PHE A 180 -4.87 11.36 -21.79
CA PHE A 180 -4.88 9.97 -22.29
C PHE A 180 -6.19 9.69 -23.04
N GLN A 181 -6.14 8.89 -24.10
CA GLN A 181 -7.33 8.50 -24.88
C GLN A 181 -8.24 7.54 -24.10
N SER A 182 -7.70 6.79 -23.13
CA SER A 182 -8.46 5.86 -22.33
C SER A 182 -7.84 5.62 -20.95
N THR A 183 -8.67 5.15 -20.02
CA THR A 183 -8.25 4.65 -18.71
C THR A 183 -7.20 3.53 -18.86
N ASP A 184 -7.37 2.63 -19.83
CA ASP A 184 -6.42 1.55 -20.10
C ASP A 184 -5.02 2.11 -20.46
N THR A 185 -4.95 3.20 -21.22
CA THR A 185 -3.68 3.89 -21.52
C THR A 185 -3.00 4.38 -20.24
N CYS A 186 -3.75 5.08 -19.39
CA CYS A 186 -3.25 5.59 -18.11
C CYS A 186 -2.79 4.45 -17.19
N TYR A 187 -3.57 3.38 -17.12
CA TYR A 187 -3.28 2.19 -16.32
C TYR A 187 -1.98 1.52 -16.78
N VAL A 188 -1.85 1.18 -18.07
CA VAL A 188 -0.67 0.48 -18.59
C VAL A 188 0.58 1.36 -18.47
N LEU A 189 0.46 2.66 -18.73
CA LEU A 189 1.58 3.59 -18.56
C LEU A 189 1.99 3.73 -17.08
N SER A 190 1.04 3.69 -16.15
CA SER A 190 1.33 3.70 -14.72
C SER A 190 2.21 2.51 -14.34
N PHE A 191 1.90 1.30 -14.80
CA PHE A 191 2.76 0.14 -14.58
C PHE A 191 4.12 0.27 -15.25
N ALA A 192 4.18 0.81 -16.48
CA ALA A 192 5.47 1.08 -17.14
C ALA A 192 6.36 2.03 -16.32
N ILE A 193 5.77 3.04 -15.67
CA ILE A 193 6.46 3.96 -14.76
C ILE A 193 6.96 3.24 -13.51
N ILE A 194 6.16 2.36 -12.90
CA ILE A 194 6.58 1.65 -11.69
C ILE A 194 7.67 0.60 -12.01
N MET A 195 7.58 -0.08 -13.16
CA MET A 195 8.65 -0.93 -13.68
C MET A 195 9.92 -0.12 -13.98
N LEU A 196 9.79 1.10 -14.50
CA LEU A 196 10.90 2.00 -14.74
C LEU A 196 11.60 2.37 -13.42
N ASN A 197 10.84 2.67 -12.35
CA ASN A 197 11.39 2.96 -11.03
C ASN A 197 12.31 1.82 -10.55
N THR A 198 11.80 0.58 -10.62
CA THR A 198 12.59 -0.60 -10.26
C THR A 198 13.83 -0.71 -11.15
N SER A 199 13.68 -0.53 -12.46
CA SER A 199 14.77 -0.67 -13.42
C SER A 199 15.90 0.35 -13.22
N LEU A 200 15.58 1.58 -12.82
CA LEU A 200 16.58 2.64 -12.62
C LEU A 200 17.25 2.59 -11.25
N HIS A 201 16.48 2.24 -10.21
CA HIS A 201 16.89 2.43 -8.81
C HIS A 201 17.20 1.16 -8.04
N ASN A 202 16.73 -0.02 -8.49
CA ASN A 202 17.11 -1.27 -7.86
C ASN A 202 18.57 -1.61 -8.24
N PRO A 203 19.50 -1.71 -7.27
CA PRO A 203 20.90 -2.03 -7.56
C PRO A 203 21.11 -3.38 -8.26
N ASN A 204 20.15 -4.30 -8.15
CA ASN A 204 20.21 -5.63 -8.77
C ASN A 204 19.90 -5.58 -10.28
N VAL A 205 19.27 -4.51 -10.78
CA VAL A 205 19.01 -4.33 -12.22
C VAL A 205 20.23 -3.72 -12.90
N ARG A 206 20.90 -4.53 -13.73
CA ARG A 206 22.11 -4.11 -14.47
C ARG A 206 21.80 -3.29 -15.71
N ASP A 207 20.70 -3.59 -16.39
CA ASP A 207 20.27 -2.91 -17.61
C ASP A 207 19.33 -1.75 -17.27
N LYS A 208 19.90 -0.54 -17.17
CA LYS A 208 19.15 0.67 -16.88
C LYS A 208 18.68 1.31 -18.19
N PRO A 209 17.37 1.29 -18.52
CA PRO A 209 16.89 1.83 -19.79
C PRO A 209 17.14 3.34 -19.84
N GLY A 210 17.69 3.83 -20.95
CA GLY A 210 17.76 5.26 -21.26
C GLY A 210 16.39 5.83 -21.63
N VAL A 211 16.28 7.16 -21.69
CA VAL A 211 15.03 7.87 -22.01
C VAL A 211 14.44 7.48 -23.37
N ASP A 212 15.28 7.38 -24.41
CA ASP A 212 14.81 7.02 -25.76
C ASP A 212 14.30 5.56 -25.81
N ARG A 213 14.89 4.68 -24.99
CA ARG A 213 14.39 3.31 -24.82
C ARG A 213 13.03 3.31 -24.14
N PHE A 214 12.84 4.09 -23.07
CA PHE A 214 11.54 4.21 -22.40
C PHE A 214 10.47 4.77 -23.35
N ILE A 215 10.79 5.76 -24.18
CA ILE A 215 9.88 6.28 -25.23
C ILE A 215 9.53 5.15 -26.21
N SER A 216 10.54 4.43 -26.72
CA SER A 216 10.31 3.34 -27.68
C SER A 216 9.46 2.19 -27.12
N MET A 217 9.62 1.87 -25.82
CA MET A 217 8.87 0.80 -25.15
C MET A 217 7.38 1.10 -24.97
N ASN A 218 7.01 2.38 -25.02
CA ASN A 218 5.64 2.86 -24.84
C ASN A 218 5.00 3.36 -26.16
N ARG A 219 5.59 3.03 -27.32
CA ARG A 219 4.95 3.32 -28.61
C ARG A 219 3.63 2.56 -28.77
N GLY A 220 2.63 3.21 -29.35
CA GLY A 220 1.30 2.65 -29.57
C GLY A 220 0.44 2.50 -28.31
N ILE A 221 0.90 2.98 -27.15
CA ILE A 221 0.18 2.79 -25.87
C ILE A 221 -1.13 3.57 -25.79
N ASN A 222 -1.29 4.65 -26.57
CA ASN A 222 -2.44 5.55 -26.54
C ASN A 222 -3.51 5.10 -27.54
N GLU A 223 -4.13 3.95 -27.28
CA GLU A 223 -5.13 3.32 -28.17
C GLU A 223 -4.59 3.07 -29.59
N GLY A 224 -3.34 2.61 -29.68
CA GLY A 224 -2.64 2.33 -30.94
C GLY A 224 -1.84 3.51 -31.50
N GLY A 225 -2.04 4.72 -30.97
CA GLY A 225 -1.22 5.90 -31.22
C GLY A 225 -0.09 6.10 -30.20
N ASP A 226 0.81 7.04 -30.49
CA ASP A 226 1.92 7.40 -29.60
C ASP A 226 1.53 8.54 -28.65
N LEU A 227 2.07 8.52 -27.43
CA LEU A 227 2.02 9.67 -26.53
C LEU A 227 3.08 10.72 -26.93
N PRO A 228 2.88 12.00 -26.58
CA PRO A 228 3.89 13.02 -26.83
C PRO A 228 5.24 12.64 -26.22
N GLU A 229 6.32 12.72 -27.01
CA GLU A 229 7.66 12.33 -26.55
C GLU A 229 8.12 13.17 -25.35
N GLU A 230 7.76 14.46 -25.32
CA GLU A 230 8.07 15.36 -24.21
C GLU A 230 7.39 14.91 -22.90
N LEU A 231 6.14 14.43 -22.96
CA LEU A 231 5.45 13.87 -21.81
C LEU A 231 6.21 12.65 -21.26
N LEU A 232 6.55 11.69 -22.11
CA LEU A 232 7.29 10.48 -21.71
C LEU A 232 8.69 10.80 -21.16
N ARG A 233 9.37 11.79 -21.75
CA ARG A 233 10.67 12.30 -21.27
C ARG A 233 10.54 12.91 -19.87
N ASN A 234 9.52 13.72 -19.63
CA ASN A 234 9.27 14.33 -18.33
C ASN A 234 8.97 13.28 -17.25
N LEU A 235 8.17 12.26 -17.58
CA LEU A 235 7.88 11.14 -16.67
C LEU A 235 9.16 10.36 -16.34
N TYR A 236 9.98 10.06 -17.36
CA TYR A 236 11.25 9.34 -17.18
C TYR A 236 12.23 10.11 -16.28
N GLU A 237 12.48 11.38 -16.58
CA GLU A 237 13.43 12.18 -15.79
C GLU A 237 12.93 12.39 -14.36
N SER A 238 11.61 12.52 -14.14
CA SER A 238 11.03 12.60 -12.80
C SER A 238 11.34 11.35 -11.96
N ILE A 239 11.14 10.15 -12.52
CA ILE A 239 11.49 8.91 -11.83
C ILE A 239 13.00 8.81 -11.64
N LYS A 240 13.80 9.07 -12.68
CA LYS A 240 15.27 8.99 -12.61
C LYS A 240 15.87 9.90 -11.54
N ASN A 241 15.30 11.09 -11.36
CA ASN A 241 15.77 12.06 -10.37
C ASN A 241 15.38 11.68 -8.95
N GLU A 242 14.18 11.13 -8.74
CA GLU A 242 13.72 10.73 -7.42
C GLU A 242 12.95 9.40 -7.50
N PRO A 243 13.39 8.32 -6.83
CA PRO A 243 12.60 7.08 -6.77
C PRO A 243 11.26 7.30 -6.06
N PHE A 244 10.29 6.41 -6.26
CA PHE A 244 9.09 6.41 -5.43
C PHE A 244 9.48 6.28 -3.94
N LYS A 245 8.95 7.17 -3.10
CA LYS A 245 9.08 7.06 -1.65
C LYS A 245 7.92 6.22 -1.15
N ILE A 246 8.24 5.20 -0.38
CA ILE A 246 7.26 4.26 0.15
C ILE A 246 7.25 4.43 1.65
N PRO A 247 6.06 4.54 2.28
CA PRO A 247 5.98 4.55 3.73
C PRO A 247 6.63 3.29 4.31
N GLU A 248 7.57 3.46 5.25
CA GLU A 248 8.24 2.35 5.92
C GLU A 248 7.30 1.69 6.94
N ASP A 249 7.17 0.36 6.87
CA ASP A 249 6.64 -0.46 7.98
C ASP A 249 7.42 -1.79 8.13
N ASP A 250 8.05 -2.33 7.06
CA ASP A 250 8.72 -3.65 7.11
C ASP A 250 9.71 -3.99 5.97
N GLY A 251 10.11 -3.05 5.10
CA GLY A 251 11.18 -3.28 4.10
C GLY A 251 10.85 -4.21 2.91
N ASN A 252 9.68 -4.85 2.89
CA ASN A 252 9.19 -5.67 1.75
C ASN A 252 8.24 -4.85 0.87
N ASP A 253 8.77 -3.93 0.06
CA ASP A 253 7.96 -3.04 -0.78
C ASP A 253 7.90 -3.47 -2.26
N LEU A 254 6.71 -3.49 -2.87
CA LEU A 254 6.49 -3.79 -4.28
C LEU A 254 7.19 -2.82 -5.26
N THR A 255 7.44 -1.55 -4.94
CA THR A 255 8.07 -0.60 -5.90
C THR A 255 9.58 -0.71 -5.98
N HIS A 256 10.21 -1.25 -4.93
CA HIS A 256 11.60 -1.72 -4.95
C HIS A 256 11.70 -3.19 -5.37
N THR A 257 10.59 -3.92 -5.25
CA THR A 257 10.49 -5.37 -5.36
C THR A 257 9.39 -5.77 -6.36
N PHE A 258 9.35 -5.16 -7.55
CA PHE A 258 8.64 -5.77 -8.72
C PHE A 258 9.16 -7.18 -9.03
N PHE A 259 10.24 -7.56 -8.35
CA PHE A 259 10.81 -8.89 -8.19
C PHE A 259 10.29 -9.54 -6.88
N ASN A 260 8.98 -9.60 -6.61
CA ASN A 260 8.49 -10.42 -5.51
C ASN A 260 8.78 -11.87 -5.90
N PRO A 261 9.65 -12.61 -5.19
CA PRO A 261 9.96 -13.93 -5.65
C PRO A 261 8.73 -14.81 -5.54
N ASP A 262 8.32 -15.40 -6.66
CA ASP A 262 7.28 -16.42 -6.75
C ASP A 262 7.51 -17.53 -5.71
N ARG A 263 8.79 -17.77 -5.36
CA ARG A 263 9.22 -18.65 -4.27
C ARG A 263 10.66 -18.39 -3.87
N GLU A 264 10.96 -18.56 -2.58
CA GLU A 264 12.34 -18.67 -2.08
C GLU A 264 12.48 -19.82 -1.07
N GLY A 265 13.69 -20.33 -0.88
CA GLY A 265 13.91 -21.48 -0.01
C GLY A 265 15.25 -22.19 -0.22
N TRP A 266 15.59 -23.08 0.72
CA TRP A 266 16.83 -23.87 0.65
C TRP A 266 16.65 -25.13 -0.17
N LEU A 267 17.49 -25.31 -1.20
CA LEU A 267 17.56 -26.55 -1.97
C LEU A 267 18.99 -27.07 -2.09
N LEU A 268 19.11 -28.35 -2.41
CA LEU A 268 20.37 -28.96 -2.82
C LEU A 268 20.41 -29.01 -4.35
N LYS A 269 21.49 -28.56 -4.95
CA LYS A 269 21.73 -28.70 -6.40
C LYS A 269 22.94 -29.55 -6.70
N LEU A 270 22.86 -30.36 -7.76
CA LEU A 270 24.01 -31.06 -8.30
C LEU A 270 24.88 -30.11 -9.12
N GLY A 271 26.21 -30.18 -8.97
CA GLY A 271 27.17 -29.41 -9.77
C GLY A 271 27.36 -29.96 -11.19
N SER A 272 27.76 -29.09 -12.13
CA SER A 272 28.15 -29.46 -13.50
C SER A 272 29.66 -29.65 -13.67
N GLY A 273 30.48 -29.08 -12.79
CA GLY A 273 31.93 -29.04 -12.94
C GLY A 273 32.67 -30.15 -12.18
N GLY A 274 33.68 -30.72 -12.83
CA GLY A 274 34.63 -31.69 -12.26
C GLY A 274 34.43 -33.14 -12.73
N ARG A 275 35.43 -34.00 -12.48
CA ARG A 275 35.34 -35.46 -12.71
C ARG A 275 34.28 -36.13 -11.82
N VAL A 276 33.89 -35.49 -10.72
CA VAL A 276 32.89 -35.96 -9.77
C VAL A 276 31.88 -34.85 -9.51
N LYS A 277 30.60 -35.13 -9.74
CA LYS A 277 29.51 -34.20 -9.45
C LYS A 277 29.23 -34.16 -7.95
N THR A 278 29.21 -32.96 -7.37
CA THR A 278 28.96 -32.74 -5.94
C THR A 278 27.64 -32.02 -5.70
N TRP A 279 26.97 -32.34 -4.60
CA TRP A 279 25.75 -31.66 -4.17
C TRP A 279 26.10 -30.45 -3.31
N LYS A 280 25.43 -29.31 -3.54
CA LYS A 280 25.65 -28.07 -2.80
C LYS A 280 24.32 -27.50 -2.33
N ARG A 281 24.26 -27.10 -1.05
CA ARG A 281 23.12 -26.38 -0.48
C ARG A 281 23.20 -24.92 -0.88
N ARG A 282 22.10 -24.38 -1.42
CA ARG A 282 22.01 -23.00 -1.90
C ARG A 282 20.64 -22.43 -1.56
N TRP A 283 20.60 -21.13 -1.28
CA TRP A 283 19.35 -20.40 -1.13
C TRP A 283 18.85 -20.07 -2.52
N PHE A 284 17.68 -20.55 -2.89
CA PHE A 284 17.08 -20.32 -4.19
C PHE A 284 16.04 -19.23 -4.09
N ILE A 285 15.99 -18.41 -5.13
CA ILE A 285 14.98 -17.37 -5.32
C ILE A 285 14.46 -17.53 -6.76
N LEU A 286 13.16 -17.72 -6.92
CA LEU A 286 12.46 -17.75 -8.20
C LEU A 286 11.80 -16.39 -8.41
N THR A 287 12.19 -15.66 -9.46
CA THR A 287 11.58 -14.38 -9.84
C THR A 287 11.87 -14.11 -11.31
N ASP A 288 10.95 -13.45 -12.02
CA ASP A 288 11.15 -12.98 -13.41
C ASP A 288 11.60 -14.08 -14.37
N ASN A 289 10.91 -15.22 -14.29
CA ASN A 289 11.21 -16.40 -15.11
C ASN A 289 12.66 -16.88 -14.97
N CYS A 290 13.33 -16.54 -13.88
CA CYS A 290 14.71 -16.89 -13.59
C CYS A 290 14.80 -17.55 -12.22
N LEU A 291 15.63 -18.58 -12.14
CA LEU A 291 15.96 -19.23 -10.90
C LEU A 291 17.38 -18.83 -10.47
N TYR A 292 17.44 -18.01 -9.43
CA TYR A 292 18.67 -17.53 -8.82
C TYR A 292 19.07 -18.46 -7.68
N TYR A 293 20.37 -18.62 -7.45
CA TYR A 293 20.85 -19.35 -6.28
C TYR A 293 22.07 -18.68 -5.65
N PHE A 294 22.06 -18.61 -4.32
CA PHE A 294 23.04 -17.91 -3.49
C PHE A 294 23.75 -18.88 -2.54
N GLU A 295 24.96 -18.54 -2.10
CA GLU A 295 25.65 -19.36 -1.11
C GLU A 295 25.04 -19.14 0.29
N TYR A 296 24.71 -17.89 0.61
CA TYR A 296 24.05 -17.46 1.84
C TYR A 296 22.84 -16.57 1.53
N THR A 297 21.88 -16.49 2.47
CA THR A 297 20.68 -15.63 2.34
C THR A 297 21.01 -14.14 2.37
N THR A 298 22.17 -13.78 2.90
CA THR A 298 22.67 -12.40 3.02
C THR A 298 23.49 -11.96 1.81
N ASP A 299 23.74 -12.85 0.84
CA ASP A 299 24.55 -12.55 -0.32
C ASP A 299 23.84 -11.55 -1.23
N LYS A 300 24.56 -10.49 -1.62
CA LYS A 300 24.03 -9.46 -2.54
C LYS A 300 24.10 -9.89 -4.02
N GLU A 301 24.98 -10.83 -4.35
CA GLU A 301 25.18 -11.32 -5.71
C GLU A 301 24.89 -12.82 -5.81
N PRO A 302 24.15 -13.27 -6.83
CA PRO A 302 23.85 -14.69 -7.00
C PRO A 302 25.10 -15.46 -7.37
N ARG A 303 25.22 -16.68 -6.84
CA ARG A 303 26.23 -17.63 -7.29
C ARG A 303 25.96 -18.13 -8.70
N GLY A 304 24.69 -18.14 -9.12
CA GLY A 304 24.35 -18.32 -10.51
C GLY A 304 22.88 -18.05 -10.81
N ILE A 305 22.61 -17.91 -12.10
CA ILE A 305 21.33 -17.50 -12.65
C ILE A 305 20.94 -18.49 -13.73
N ILE A 306 19.73 -19.05 -13.64
CA ILE A 306 19.18 -20.01 -14.59
C ILE A 306 17.90 -19.41 -15.19
N PRO A 307 17.98 -18.83 -16.40
CA PRO A 307 16.79 -18.48 -17.17
C PRO A 307 15.93 -19.72 -17.39
N LEU A 308 14.63 -19.64 -17.09
CA LEU A 308 13.69 -20.75 -17.23
C LEU A 308 13.02 -20.79 -18.61
N GLU A 309 13.31 -19.82 -19.47
CA GLU A 309 12.85 -19.79 -20.86
C GLU A 309 13.21 -21.08 -21.59
N ASN A 310 12.22 -21.71 -22.23
CA ASN A 310 12.36 -22.96 -22.99
C ASN A 310 12.84 -24.16 -22.15
N LEU A 311 12.77 -24.09 -20.82
CA LEU A 311 13.02 -25.23 -19.95
C LEU A 311 11.71 -25.92 -19.59
N SER A 312 11.81 -27.22 -19.36
CA SER A 312 10.75 -28.05 -18.79
C SER A 312 11.27 -28.70 -17.51
N ILE A 313 10.34 -29.07 -16.65
CA ILE A 313 10.63 -29.73 -15.38
C ILE A 313 10.12 -31.17 -15.41
N ARG A 314 10.89 -32.08 -14.82
CA ARG A 314 10.48 -33.49 -14.61
C ARG A 314 10.96 -33.98 -13.26
N GLU A 315 10.21 -34.88 -12.66
CA GLU A 315 10.63 -35.59 -11.47
C GLU A 315 11.64 -36.67 -11.83
N VAL A 316 12.63 -36.91 -10.95
CA VAL A 316 13.64 -37.95 -11.13
C VAL A 316 13.96 -38.62 -9.80
N GLU A 317 14.31 -39.89 -9.85
CA GLU A 317 14.90 -40.58 -8.71
C GLU A 317 16.43 -40.35 -8.68
N ASP A 318 16.98 -40.14 -7.49
CA ASP A 318 18.43 -40.08 -7.26
C ASP A 318 18.83 -41.07 -6.17
N PRO A 319 19.89 -41.90 -6.38
CA PRO A 319 20.30 -42.91 -5.40
C PRO A 319 20.72 -42.36 -4.04
N ARG A 320 21.03 -41.05 -3.94
CA ARG A 320 21.63 -40.45 -2.74
C ARG A 320 20.83 -39.27 -2.18
N LYS A 321 19.82 -38.77 -2.88
CA LYS A 321 19.08 -37.57 -2.48
C LYS A 321 17.58 -37.76 -2.68
N PRO A 322 16.77 -37.45 -1.67
CA PRO A 322 15.32 -37.56 -1.80
C PRO A 322 14.76 -36.40 -2.63
N ASN A 323 13.50 -36.53 -3.01
CA ASN A 323 12.67 -35.44 -3.55
C ASN A 323 13.34 -34.67 -4.71
N CYS A 324 13.83 -35.41 -5.71
CA CYS A 324 14.60 -34.83 -6.80
C CYS A 324 13.75 -34.46 -8.03
N PHE A 325 14.13 -33.37 -8.68
CA PHE A 325 13.60 -32.95 -9.98
C PHE A 325 14.71 -32.38 -10.87
N GLU A 326 14.45 -32.31 -12.17
CA GLU A 326 15.37 -31.78 -13.18
C GLU A 326 14.74 -30.68 -14.02
N LEU A 327 15.49 -29.60 -14.21
CA LEU A 327 15.28 -28.65 -15.30
C LEU A 327 16.06 -29.12 -16.53
N TYR A 328 15.39 -29.20 -17.68
CA TYR A 328 15.96 -29.68 -18.93
C TYR A 328 15.32 -28.99 -20.15
N ILE A 329 16.02 -28.99 -21.28
CA ILE A 329 15.47 -28.49 -22.55
C ILE A 329 14.65 -29.63 -23.20
N PRO A 330 13.34 -29.47 -23.43
CA PRO A 330 12.53 -30.47 -24.12
C PRO A 330 13.00 -30.61 -25.58
N ASN A 331 12.91 -31.82 -26.13
CA ASN A 331 13.22 -32.15 -27.53
C ASN A 331 14.67 -31.94 -28.03
N ASN A 332 15.59 -31.40 -27.22
CA ASN A 332 17.02 -31.27 -27.55
C ASN A 332 17.92 -31.96 -26.51
N ARG A 333 18.02 -33.29 -26.57
CA ARG A 333 18.89 -34.07 -25.67
C ARG A 333 20.36 -33.78 -25.98
N GLY A 334 21.06 -33.11 -25.05
CA GLY A 334 22.52 -32.92 -25.08
C GLY A 334 22.97 -31.47 -25.21
N GLN A 335 22.06 -30.52 -25.40
CA GLN A 335 22.40 -29.10 -25.42
C GLN A 335 22.65 -28.58 -23.99
N LEU A 336 23.59 -27.64 -23.86
CA LEU A 336 23.82 -26.93 -22.61
C LEU A 336 22.71 -25.90 -22.36
N ILE A 337 22.19 -25.89 -21.15
CA ILE A 337 21.26 -24.87 -20.65
C ILE A 337 22.04 -23.56 -20.53
N LYS A 338 21.58 -22.52 -21.23
CA LYS A 338 22.12 -21.16 -21.12
C LYS A 338 21.90 -20.67 -19.70
N ALA A 339 22.99 -20.51 -18.95
CA ALA A 339 22.99 -20.04 -17.56
C ALA A 339 24.36 -19.44 -17.27
N CYS A 340 24.46 -18.63 -16.22
CA CYS A 340 25.75 -18.12 -15.76
C CYS A 340 25.99 -18.47 -14.28
N LYS A 341 27.26 -18.52 -13.88
CA LYS A 341 27.68 -18.72 -12.49
C LYS A 341 28.94 -17.92 -12.19
N THR A 342 29.17 -17.66 -10.92
CA THR A 342 30.38 -16.99 -10.44
C THR A 342 31.37 -18.02 -9.90
N GLU A 343 32.62 -17.97 -10.37
CA GLU A 343 33.73 -18.79 -9.85
C GLU A 343 34.27 -18.22 -8.53
N ALA A 344 35.16 -18.96 -7.86
CA ALA A 344 35.69 -18.56 -6.55
C ALA A 344 36.52 -17.26 -6.59
N ASP A 345 37.00 -16.89 -7.77
CA ASP A 345 37.75 -15.65 -8.02
C ASP A 345 36.85 -14.47 -8.45
N GLY A 346 35.53 -14.64 -8.41
CA GLY A 346 34.56 -13.60 -8.78
C GLY A 346 34.26 -13.48 -10.27
N ARG A 347 34.90 -14.27 -11.15
CA ARG A 347 34.60 -14.23 -12.58
C ARG A 347 33.25 -14.88 -12.88
N VAL A 348 32.46 -14.23 -13.74
CA VAL A 348 31.21 -14.79 -14.28
C VAL A 348 31.53 -15.64 -15.50
N VAL A 349 31.10 -16.90 -15.49
CA VAL A 349 31.30 -17.86 -16.58
C VAL A 349 29.99 -18.52 -16.96
N GLU A 350 29.90 -19.04 -18.19
CA GLU A 350 28.75 -19.84 -18.61
C GLU A 350 28.64 -21.16 -17.81
N GLY A 351 27.41 -21.58 -17.57
CA GLY A 351 27.08 -22.83 -16.88
C GLY A 351 27.25 -24.04 -17.80
N ASN A 352 27.93 -25.08 -17.31
CA ASN A 352 28.20 -26.31 -18.08
C ASN A 352 27.12 -27.39 -17.83
N HIS A 353 25.86 -26.99 -17.65
CA HIS A 353 24.76 -27.89 -17.29
C HIS A 353 23.95 -28.31 -18.51
N MET A 354 23.89 -29.61 -18.82
CA MET A 354 22.85 -30.16 -19.72
C MET A 354 21.50 -30.28 -19.01
N VAL A 355 21.54 -30.55 -17.70
CA VAL A 355 20.39 -30.59 -16.81
C VAL A 355 20.78 -29.98 -15.46
N TYR A 356 19.82 -29.33 -14.80
CA TYR A 356 19.93 -28.94 -13.40
C TYR A 356 19.12 -29.90 -12.55
N ARG A 357 19.81 -30.83 -11.88
CA ARG A 357 19.21 -31.72 -10.89
C ARG A 357 19.20 -31.06 -9.53
N ILE A 358 18.03 -31.00 -8.90
CA ILE A 358 17.75 -30.29 -7.65
C ILE A 358 17.01 -31.24 -6.72
N SER A 359 17.26 -31.15 -5.42
CA SER A 359 16.66 -31.95 -4.36
C SER A 359 16.09 -31.03 -3.28
N ALA A 360 14.81 -31.22 -2.96
CA ALA A 360 14.12 -30.48 -1.90
C ALA A 360 14.18 -31.23 -0.55
N PRO A 361 14.16 -30.51 0.59
CA PRO A 361 14.16 -31.12 1.91
C PRO A 361 12.96 -32.04 2.17
N THR A 362 11.76 -31.66 1.75
CA THR A 362 10.54 -32.49 1.90
C THR A 362 9.83 -32.76 0.56
N PRO A 363 8.97 -33.80 0.49
CA PRO A 363 8.10 -34.03 -0.67
C PRO A 363 7.16 -32.85 -0.96
N GLU A 364 6.63 -32.22 0.08
CA GLU A 364 5.74 -31.06 -0.03
C GLU A 364 6.47 -29.88 -0.65
N GLU A 365 7.67 -29.56 -0.15
CA GLU A 365 8.51 -28.51 -0.73
C GLU A 365 8.89 -28.83 -2.19
N LYS A 366 9.14 -30.10 -2.52
CA LYS A 366 9.42 -30.51 -3.92
C LYS A 366 8.23 -30.19 -4.82
N ASP A 367 7.03 -30.58 -4.43
CA ASP A 367 5.82 -30.36 -5.22
C ASP A 367 5.51 -28.87 -5.35
N GLU A 368 5.70 -28.13 -4.27
CA GLU A 368 5.61 -26.68 -4.22
C GLU A 368 6.60 -25.97 -5.15
N TRP A 369 7.88 -26.36 -5.14
CA TRP A 369 8.89 -25.83 -6.06
C TRP A 369 8.60 -26.19 -7.51
N ILE A 370 8.17 -27.43 -7.77
CA ILE A 370 7.77 -27.85 -9.12
C ILE A 370 6.59 -27.02 -9.60
N HIS A 371 5.59 -26.79 -8.74
CA HIS A 371 4.42 -25.98 -9.05
C HIS A 371 4.79 -24.54 -9.36
N SER A 372 5.55 -23.87 -8.48
CA SER A 372 6.00 -22.49 -8.70
C SER A 372 6.86 -22.36 -9.95
N ILE A 373 7.78 -23.29 -10.23
CA ILE A 373 8.61 -23.26 -11.45
C ILE A 373 7.76 -23.51 -12.68
N LYS A 374 6.80 -24.45 -12.66
CA LYS A 374 5.86 -24.64 -13.78
C LYS A 374 5.03 -23.38 -14.02
N SER A 375 4.56 -22.74 -12.96
CA SER A 375 3.80 -21.49 -13.01
C SER A 375 4.66 -20.34 -13.57
N ALA A 376 5.91 -20.20 -13.13
CA ALA A 376 6.83 -19.21 -13.67
C ALA A 376 7.20 -19.49 -15.15
N VAL A 377 7.25 -20.76 -15.55
CA VAL A 377 7.41 -21.17 -16.96
C VAL A 377 6.10 -20.96 -17.75
N SER A 378 4.93 -20.96 -17.10
CA SER A 378 3.62 -20.70 -17.69
C SER A 378 3.10 -19.31 -17.30
N VAL A 379 3.56 -18.29 -18.02
CA VAL A 379 3.02 -16.91 -18.08
C VAL A 379 2.33 -16.40 -16.80
N ASP A 380 3.05 -15.58 -16.03
CA ASP A 380 2.57 -14.93 -14.79
C ASP A 380 1.18 -14.27 -14.96
N PRO A 381 0.21 -14.48 -14.05
CA PRO A 381 -1.16 -13.94 -14.16
C PRO A 381 -1.25 -12.41 -14.21
N PHE A 382 -0.31 -11.71 -13.57
CA PHE A 382 -0.25 -10.25 -13.58
C PHE A 382 0.31 -9.73 -14.93
N TYR A 383 1.33 -10.38 -15.48
CA TYR A 383 1.81 -10.15 -16.84
C TYR A 383 0.79 -10.59 -17.89
N GLU A 384 0.01 -11.65 -17.67
CA GLU A 384 -1.13 -12.02 -18.51
C GLU A 384 -2.20 -10.93 -18.49
N MET A 385 -2.53 -10.37 -17.32
CA MET A 385 -3.47 -9.27 -17.20
C MET A 385 -2.96 -8.02 -17.92
N LEU A 386 -1.70 -7.64 -17.73
CA LEU A 386 -1.07 -6.53 -18.45
C LEU A 386 -1.03 -6.80 -19.96
N ALA A 387 -0.69 -8.02 -20.38
CA ALA A 387 -0.69 -8.42 -21.78
C ALA A 387 -2.10 -8.43 -22.38
N ALA A 388 -3.12 -8.85 -21.61
CA ALA A 388 -4.51 -8.84 -22.02
C ALA A 388 -5.02 -7.41 -22.23
N ARG A 389 -4.68 -6.47 -21.33
CA ARG A 389 -5.01 -5.05 -21.49
C ARG A 389 -4.25 -4.42 -22.67
N LYS A 390 -2.95 -4.70 -22.82
CA LYS A 390 -2.18 -4.30 -24.02
C LYS A 390 -2.80 -4.85 -25.31
N LYS A 391 -3.31 -6.10 -25.28
CA LYS A 391 -4.00 -6.71 -26.42
C LYS A 391 -5.33 -6.02 -26.73
N ARG A 392 -6.11 -5.59 -25.72
CA ARG A 392 -7.34 -4.79 -25.94
C ARG A 392 -7.04 -3.46 -26.64
N ILE A 393 -6.03 -2.72 -26.16
CA ILE A 393 -5.54 -1.48 -26.78
C ILE A 393 -5.13 -1.75 -28.25
N SER A 394 -4.41 -2.84 -28.50
CA SER A 394 -3.98 -3.20 -29.86
C SER A 394 -5.11 -3.73 -30.77
N LEU A 395 -6.22 -4.24 -30.23
CA LEU A 395 -7.33 -4.77 -31.03
C LEU A 395 -8.24 -3.64 -31.55
N LYS A 396 -8.47 -2.59 -30.76
CA LYS A 396 -9.18 -1.38 -31.21
C LYS A 396 -8.52 -0.73 -32.44
N LYS A 397 -7.19 -0.77 -32.51
CA LYS A 397 -6.41 -0.36 -33.70
C LYS A 397 -6.83 -1.08 -34.99
N LYS A 398 -7.26 -2.35 -34.92
CA LYS A 398 -7.66 -3.13 -36.10
C LYS A 398 -9.11 -2.88 -36.52
N GLU A 399 -9.95 -2.40 -35.61
CA GLU A 399 -11.36 -2.10 -35.91
C GLU A 399 -11.54 -0.68 -36.49
N GLU A 400 -10.58 0.24 -36.22
CA GLU A 400 -10.62 1.63 -36.69
C GLU A 400 -9.76 1.91 -37.93
N GLN A 401 -9.11 0.90 -38.52
CA GLN A 401 -8.44 1.02 -39.83
C GLN A 401 -9.37 0.48 -40.94
N PRO A 402 -9.75 1.29 -41.94
CA PRO A 402 -10.63 0.88 -43.03
C PRO A 402 -10.01 -0.17 -43.97
#